data_AF-A0A7Y5SWU3-F1
#
_entry.id   AF-A0A7Y5SWU3-F1
#
_cell.length_a   1.000
_cell.length_b   1.000
_cell.length_c   1.000
_cell.angle_alpha   90.00
_cell.angle_beta   90.00
_cell.angle_gamma   90.00
#
_symmetry.space_group_name_H-M   'P 1'
#
loop_
_entity.id
_entity.type
_entity.pdbx_description
1 polymer ?
#
loop_
_entity_poly.entity_id
_entity_poly.type
_entity_poly.pdbx_seq_one_letter_code
_entity_poly.pdbx_strand_id
1 'polypeptide(L)'
;MTKNRMTGLFALACGMLACVGVTSAQMTLPPPAEPVTPPEYVPAPPPAPEPIRIQPQPVEARPVAQPLPNLPWKQWEVDAKGMALPLDEPLDYAAFARNPMVDDVTRDGVRGYLKERREAYEKLVIEHVDLMRQLEDGLLEKVDTRSRDTMSPAIMAVRPIAPPQGPKSLGDEMRARGLLTPQQAEFQSKIKNEYLKRTVELPPADAPAEIKTEHNLKSMLAIYKRNFDEPRMVYRSMLMEVAALIVSGGATLEGEGAQIAAGVKSAAGDAERLDVMKRLFTVLPVEQRQDLLRKAVASRGQ
;
A
#
# COMPACT_ATOMS: atom_id res chain seq x y z
N MET A 1 -13.93 49.98 50.97
CA MET A 1 -14.83 49.31 50.01
C MET A 1 -15.25 50.35 49.00
N THR A 2 -14.90 50.14 47.72
CA THR A 2 -14.59 51.27 46.83
C THR A 2 -15.01 50.99 45.38
N LYS A 3 -15.58 52.03 44.74
CA LYS A 3 -15.86 52.31 43.31
C LYS A 3 -15.09 51.46 42.27
N ASN A 4 -15.63 51.10 41.08
CA ASN A 4 -15.91 51.94 39.88
C ASN A 4 -16.60 51.05 38.79
N ARG A 5 -17.59 51.45 37.94
CA ARG A 5 -17.70 52.46 36.83
C ARG A 5 -17.24 52.00 35.42
N MET A 6 -18.14 52.22 34.41
CA MET A 6 -17.88 52.54 32.97
C MET A 6 -17.29 51.40 32.07
N THR A 7 -17.35 51.33 30.73
CA THR A 7 -18.10 51.94 29.58
C THR A 7 -17.88 51.04 28.33
N GLY A 8 -18.54 51.13 27.16
CA GLY A 8 -19.66 51.98 26.69
C GLY A 8 -19.54 52.41 25.21
N LEU A 9 -20.59 52.12 24.40
CA LEU A 9 -20.82 52.46 22.96
C LEU A 9 -19.91 51.75 21.91
N PHE A 10 -20.28 51.42 20.64
CA PHE A 10 -21.31 51.76 19.61
C PHE A 10 -20.85 52.65 18.43
N ALA A 11 -20.85 52.10 17.20
CA ALA A 11 -21.00 52.69 15.84
C ALA A 11 -20.47 51.65 14.81
N LEU A 12 -21.08 51.22 13.69
CA LEU A 12 -22.19 51.63 12.79
C LEU A 12 -21.88 52.69 11.72
N ALA A 13 -21.65 52.23 10.48
CA ALA A 13 -21.87 52.87 9.16
C ALA A 13 -21.20 52.02 8.03
N CYS A 14 -21.45 52.20 6.72
CA CYS A 14 -22.69 52.20 5.92
C CYS A 14 -22.34 52.39 4.42
N GLY A 15 -22.95 51.61 3.49
CA GLY A 15 -22.94 51.87 2.03
C GLY A 15 -21.61 51.65 1.27
N MET A 16 -21.56 51.68 -0.07
CA MET A 16 -22.61 51.68 -1.12
C MET A 16 -22.03 51.27 -2.50
N LEU A 17 -22.91 50.78 -3.38
CA LEU A 17 -22.94 50.77 -4.87
C LEU A 17 -21.65 50.70 -5.74
N ALA A 18 -21.64 49.66 -6.57
CA ALA A 18 -21.39 49.60 -8.03
C ALA A 18 -20.84 50.80 -8.83
N CYS A 19 -19.98 50.49 -9.81
CA CYS A 19 -20.12 51.01 -11.19
C CYS A 19 -19.36 50.15 -12.22
N VAL A 20 -19.89 50.09 -13.45
CA VAL A 20 -19.25 49.45 -14.62
C VAL A 20 -18.50 50.53 -15.41
N GLY A 21 -17.30 50.25 -15.92
CA GLY A 21 -16.48 51.25 -16.62
C GLY A 21 -15.64 50.68 -17.77
N VAL A 22 -16.17 50.75 -18.99
CA VAL A 22 -15.38 50.58 -20.22
C VAL A 22 -14.65 51.89 -20.49
N THR A 23 -13.32 51.87 -20.71
CA THR A 23 -12.58 53.08 -21.07
C THR A 23 -11.80 52.87 -22.37
N SER A 24 -12.19 53.63 -23.40
CA SER A 24 -11.49 53.71 -24.68
C SER A 24 -10.41 54.79 -24.63
N ALA A 25 -9.21 54.49 -25.11
CA ALA A 25 -8.19 55.49 -25.47
C ALA A 25 -7.82 55.24 -26.94
N GLN A 26 -8.47 55.96 -27.87
CA GLN A 26 -7.96 57.20 -28.47
C GLN A 26 -6.75 56.98 -29.39
N MET A 27 -7.00 57.11 -30.68
CA MET A 27 -5.97 57.14 -31.72
C MET A 27 -5.18 58.44 -31.64
N THR A 28 -3.86 58.36 -31.68
CA THR A 28 -2.97 59.44 -32.12
C THR A 28 -2.22 58.96 -33.35
N LEU A 29 -2.37 59.66 -34.47
CA LEU A 29 -1.67 59.35 -35.71
C LEU A 29 -0.22 59.85 -35.62
N PRO A 30 0.81 59.02 -35.93
CA PRO A 30 2.16 59.51 -36.16
C PRO A 30 2.25 60.28 -37.51
N PRO A 31 3.29 61.14 -37.67
CA PRO A 31 3.42 62.05 -38.82
C PRO A 31 3.69 61.34 -40.18
N PRO A 32 3.63 62.07 -41.32
CA PRO A 32 3.72 61.49 -42.66
C PRO A 32 5.04 60.75 -42.94
N ALA A 33 4.95 59.73 -43.80
CA ALA A 33 6.07 58.84 -44.11
C ALA A 33 7.18 59.51 -44.95
N GLU A 34 8.43 59.21 -44.61
CA GLU A 34 9.58 59.42 -45.50
C GLU A 34 9.66 58.30 -46.57
N PRO A 35 10.33 58.54 -47.72
CA PRO A 35 10.31 57.61 -48.85
C PRO A 35 10.99 56.26 -48.55
N VAL A 36 10.32 55.18 -48.93
CA VAL A 36 10.79 53.81 -48.76
C VAL A 36 12.03 53.53 -49.63
N THR A 37 13.17 53.26 -49.01
CA THR A 37 14.24 52.49 -49.67
C THR A 37 13.79 51.04 -49.81
N PRO A 38 13.96 50.40 -50.98
CA PRO A 38 13.57 49.00 -51.14
C PRO A 38 14.41 48.11 -50.21
N PRO A 39 13.80 47.14 -49.50
CA PRO A 39 14.54 46.28 -48.58
C PRO A 39 15.58 45.44 -49.33
N GLU A 40 16.73 45.32 -48.70
CA GLU A 40 17.82 44.44 -49.13
C GLU A 40 17.33 42.98 -49.21
N TYR A 41 17.87 42.20 -50.15
CA TYR A 41 17.41 40.84 -50.42
C TYR A 41 17.61 39.94 -49.19
N VAL A 42 16.51 39.64 -48.49
CA VAL A 42 16.49 38.61 -47.44
C VAL A 42 16.37 37.25 -48.14
N PRO A 43 17.38 36.35 -48.05
CA PRO A 43 17.25 35.00 -48.58
C PRO A 43 16.10 34.29 -47.85
N ALA A 44 15.31 33.52 -48.61
CA ALA A 44 14.15 32.81 -48.06
C ALA A 44 14.56 31.94 -46.85
N PRO A 45 13.73 31.89 -45.78
CA PRO A 45 14.03 31.04 -44.64
C PRO A 45 14.16 29.57 -45.10
N PRO A 46 15.07 28.78 -44.49
CA PRO A 46 15.26 27.39 -44.87
C PRO A 46 13.92 26.65 -44.77
N PRO A 47 13.64 25.69 -45.69
CA PRO A 47 12.40 24.94 -45.66
C PRO A 47 12.22 24.28 -44.29
N ALA A 48 10.99 24.34 -43.76
CA ALA A 48 10.67 23.72 -42.49
C ALA A 48 11.12 22.24 -42.51
N PRO A 49 11.76 21.74 -41.44
CA PRO A 49 12.20 20.35 -41.40
C PRO A 49 10.99 19.45 -41.64
N GLU A 50 11.15 18.48 -42.56
CA GLU A 50 10.06 17.56 -42.89
C GLU A 50 9.51 16.93 -41.60
N PRO A 51 8.16 16.82 -41.47
CA PRO A 51 7.60 16.18 -40.30
C PRO A 51 8.17 14.76 -40.22
N ILE A 52 8.87 14.48 -39.11
CA ILE A 52 9.49 13.18 -38.87
C ILE A 52 8.42 12.12 -39.10
N ARG A 53 8.55 11.36 -40.18
CA ARG A 53 7.73 10.17 -40.39
C ARG A 53 8.08 9.24 -39.26
N ILE A 54 7.24 9.22 -38.22
CA ILE A 54 7.18 8.13 -37.28
C ILE A 54 6.83 6.91 -38.13
N GLN A 55 7.87 6.18 -38.55
CA GLN A 55 7.67 4.83 -39.06
C GLN A 55 6.90 4.12 -37.94
N PRO A 56 5.72 3.55 -38.21
CA PRO A 56 5.06 2.74 -37.20
C PRO A 56 6.07 1.68 -36.81
N GLN A 57 6.56 1.73 -35.57
CA GLN A 57 7.42 0.67 -35.07
C GLN A 57 6.69 -0.64 -35.33
N PRO A 58 7.36 -1.68 -35.85
CA PRO A 58 6.75 -3.00 -35.95
C PRO A 58 6.15 -3.29 -34.59
N VAL A 59 4.82 -3.39 -34.53
CA VAL A 59 4.14 -3.78 -33.30
C VAL A 59 4.56 -5.21 -33.11
N GLU A 60 5.58 -5.44 -32.27
CA GLU A 60 5.98 -6.77 -31.88
C GLU A 60 4.71 -7.48 -31.43
N ALA A 61 4.35 -8.54 -32.17
CA ALA A 61 3.12 -9.25 -31.92
C ALA A 61 3.23 -9.80 -30.50
N ARG A 62 2.49 -9.17 -29.56
CA ARG A 62 2.47 -9.58 -28.16
C ARG A 62 2.20 -11.09 -28.18
N PRO A 63 3.10 -11.93 -27.62
CA PRO A 63 2.97 -13.36 -27.74
C PRO A 63 1.56 -13.75 -27.27
N VAL A 64 0.82 -14.42 -28.15
CA VAL A 64 -0.57 -14.79 -27.88
C VAL A 64 -0.58 -15.57 -26.59
N ALA A 65 -1.24 -15.03 -25.56
CA ALA A 65 -1.32 -15.66 -24.25
C ALA A 65 -1.92 -17.05 -24.45
N GLN A 66 -1.12 -18.09 -24.21
CA GLN A 66 -1.59 -19.46 -24.38
C GLN A 66 -2.74 -19.68 -23.39
N PRO A 67 -3.90 -20.18 -23.84
CA PRO A 67 -5.05 -20.33 -22.97
C PRO A 67 -4.68 -21.22 -21.78
N LEU A 68 -4.93 -20.73 -20.56
CA LEU A 68 -4.65 -21.47 -19.35
C LEU A 68 -5.33 -22.85 -19.39
N PRO A 69 -4.61 -23.94 -19.09
CA PRO A 69 -5.22 -25.27 -19.04
C PRO A 69 -6.31 -25.30 -17.97
N ASN A 70 -7.41 -26.02 -18.22
CA ASN A 70 -8.50 -26.12 -17.25
C ASN A 70 -8.25 -27.25 -16.23
N LEU A 71 -7.22 -27.09 -15.41
CA LEU A 71 -6.87 -28.05 -14.37
C LEU A 71 -7.76 -27.89 -13.11
N PRO A 72 -8.16 -28.98 -12.44
CA PRO A 72 -8.83 -28.91 -11.14
C PRO A 72 -7.85 -28.45 -10.05
N TRP A 73 -8.36 -27.72 -9.05
CA TRP A 73 -7.58 -27.22 -7.92
C TRP A 73 -8.46 -27.07 -6.67
N LYS A 74 -7.87 -27.10 -5.47
CA LYS A 74 -8.62 -26.97 -4.18
C LYS A 74 -9.24 -25.58 -4.10
N GLN A 75 -10.55 -25.50 -4.30
CA GLN A 75 -11.32 -24.25 -4.25
C GLN A 75 -11.22 -23.57 -2.88
N TRP A 76 -11.54 -22.27 -2.87
CA TRP A 76 -11.66 -21.49 -1.65
C TRP A 76 -12.91 -21.89 -0.87
N GLU A 77 -12.77 -21.96 0.44
CA GLU A 77 -13.87 -22.22 1.37
C GLU A 77 -14.70 -20.94 1.53
N VAL A 78 -16.04 -21.09 1.58
CA VAL A 78 -16.99 -19.96 1.55
C VAL A 78 -18.01 -20.07 2.67
N ASP A 79 -18.53 -18.93 3.11
CA ASP A 79 -19.64 -18.82 4.05
C ASP A 79 -21.01 -19.07 3.39
N ALA A 80 -22.07 -18.96 4.18
CA ALA A 80 -23.45 -19.13 3.72
C ALA A 80 -23.92 -18.07 2.68
N LYS A 81 -23.18 -16.98 2.50
CA LYS A 81 -23.42 -15.95 1.47
C LYS A 81 -22.60 -16.19 0.19
N GLY A 82 -21.72 -17.20 0.17
CA GLY A 82 -20.77 -17.44 -0.92
C GLY A 82 -19.52 -16.56 -0.86
N MET A 83 -19.31 -15.84 0.24
CA MET A 83 -18.12 -15.02 0.48
C MET A 83 -16.99 -15.92 0.98
N ALA A 84 -15.76 -15.71 0.52
CA ALA A 84 -14.63 -16.54 0.91
C ALA A 84 -14.24 -16.27 2.38
N LEU A 85 -14.02 -17.35 3.13
CA LEU A 85 -13.60 -17.28 4.52
C LEU A 85 -12.19 -16.65 4.62
N PRO A 86 -11.91 -15.84 5.67
CA PRO A 86 -10.58 -15.28 5.92
C PRO A 86 -9.48 -16.34 5.87
N LEU A 87 -8.28 -15.93 5.43
CA LEU A 87 -7.10 -16.80 5.40
C LEU A 87 -6.22 -16.55 6.62
N ASP A 88 -5.68 -17.62 7.19
CA ASP A 88 -4.65 -17.58 8.24
C ASP A 88 -3.24 -17.29 7.69
N GLU A 89 -3.07 -17.38 6.37
CA GLU A 89 -1.82 -17.15 5.63
C GLU A 89 -2.01 -16.09 4.52
N PRO A 90 -0.94 -15.40 4.05
CA PRO A 90 -1.06 -14.45 2.95
C PRO A 90 -1.59 -15.10 1.66
N LEU A 91 -2.49 -14.40 0.96
CA LEU A 91 -3.19 -14.93 -0.23
C LEU A 91 -2.25 -15.54 -1.28
N ASP A 92 -1.07 -14.96 -1.47
CA ASP A 92 -0.08 -15.45 -2.43
C ASP A 92 0.50 -16.84 -2.07
N TYR A 93 0.74 -17.10 -0.78
CA TYR A 93 1.20 -18.40 -0.28
C TYR A 93 0.08 -19.43 -0.42
N ALA A 94 -1.12 -19.06 0.02
CA ALA A 94 -2.32 -19.89 -0.13
C ALA A 94 -2.60 -20.28 -1.59
N ALA A 95 -2.41 -19.33 -2.52
CA ALA A 95 -2.62 -19.56 -3.95
C ALA A 95 -1.50 -20.40 -4.59
N PHE A 96 -0.24 -20.20 -4.18
CA PHE A 96 0.89 -21.02 -4.62
C PHE A 96 0.72 -22.49 -4.19
N ALA A 97 0.36 -22.74 -2.93
CA ALA A 97 0.11 -24.09 -2.40
C ALA A 97 -1.07 -24.80 -3.09
N ARG A 98 -2.04 -24.06 -3.63
CA ARG A 98 -3.21 -24.58 -4.36
C ARG A 98 -2.99 -24.72 -5.86
N ASN A 99 -1.85 -24.31 -6.41
CA ASN A 99 -1.60 -24.27 -7.85
C ASN A 99 -1.25 -25.67 -8.42
N PRO A 100 -2.10 -26.28 -9.25
CA PRO A 100 -1.87 -27.62 -9.80
C PRO A 100 -0.78 -27.65 -10.89
N MET A 101 -0.35 -26.49 -11.39
CA MET A 101 0.79 -26.39 -12.31
C MET A 101 2.13 -26.35 -11.59
N VAL A 102 2.15 -26.25 -10.26
CA VAL A 102 3.36 -26.19 -9.44
C VAL A 102 3.59 -27.56 -8.81
N ASP A 103 4.52 -28.30 -9.41
CA ASP A 103 4.98 -29.61 -8.94
C ASP A 103 5.99 -29.48 -7.78
N ASP A 104 6.37 -30.61 -7.18
CA ASP A 104 7.29 -30.61 -6.04
C ASP A 104 8.70 -30.13 -6.40
N VAL A 105 9.14 -30.32 -7.65
CA VAL A 105 10.42 -29.77 -8.14
C VAL A 105 10.37 -28.24 -8.14
N THR A 106 9.28 -27.64 -8.63
CA THR A 106 9.06 -26.19 -8.60
C THR A 106 8.95 -25.68 -7.15
N ARG A 107 8.24 -26.40 -6.26
CA ARG A 107 8.15 -26.04 -4.83
C ARG A 107 9.52 -26.02 -4.17
N ASP A 108 10.32 -27.05 -4.40
CA ASP A 108 11.64 -27.20 -3.80
C ASP A 108 12.62 -26.15 -4.32
N GLY A 109 12.58 -25.84 -5.62
CA GLY A 109 13.34 -24.72 -6.21
C GLY A 109 12.96 -23.34 -5.65
N VAL A 110 11.69 -23.15 -5.26
CA VAL A 110 11.19 -21.90 -4.65
C VAL A 110 11.59 -21.76 -3.17
N ARG A 111 11.84 -22.86 -2.43
CA ARG A 111 12.14 -22.82 -0.97
C ARG A 111 13.31 -21.89 -0.60
N GLY A 112 14.39 -21.89 -1.39
CA GLY A 112 15.54 -21.03 -1.14
C GLY A 112 15.17 -19.54 -1.19
N TYR A 113 14.40 -19.15 -2.21
CA TYR A 113 13.89 -17.79 -2.35
C TYR A 113 12.88 -17.41 -1.26
N LEU A 114 12.02 -18.33 -0.79
CA LEU A 114 11.12 -18.04 0.34
C LEU A 114 11.90 -17.71 1.63
N LYS A 115 13.07 -18.32 1.83
CA LYS A 115 13.97 -17.97 2.94
C LYS A 115 14.56 -16.56 2.76
N GLU A 116 15.12 -16.24 1.58
CA GLU A 116 15.62 -14.89 1.26
C GLU A 116 14.54 -13.82 1.47
N ARG A 117 13.31 -14.10 1.01
CA ARG A 117 12.15 -13.20 1.11
C ARG A 117 11.74 -12.96 2.56
N ARG A 118 11.72 -14.01 3.39
CA ARG A 118 11.50 -13.89 4.84
C ARG A 118 12.58 -13.01 5.48
N GLU A 119 13.86 -13.25 5.19
CA GLU A 119 14.97 -12.43 5.71
C GLU A 119 14.87 -10.95 5.26
N ALA A 120 14.34 -10.67 4.06
CA ALA A 120 14.09 -9.32 3.59
C ALA A 120 12.94 -8.63 4.36
N TYR A 121 11.83 -9.33 4.60
CA TYR A 121 10.74 -8.80 5.42
C TYR A 121 11.14 -8.61 6.88
N GLU A 122 11.96 -9.49 7.46
CA GLU A 122 12.43 -9.36 8.84
C GLU A 122 13.26 -8.09 9.04
N LYS A 123 14.11 -7.73 8.07
CA LYS A 123 14.83 -6.45 8.06
C LYS A 123 13.87 -5.25 8.05
N LEU A 124 12.88 -5.26 7.16
CA LEU A 124 11.86 -4.20 7.06
C LEU A 124 10.99 -4.09 8.33
N VAL A 125 10.61 -5.22 8.93
CA VAL A 125 9.84 -5.29 10.17
C VAL A 125 10.65 -4.73 11.36
N ILE A 126 11.96 -4.97 11.41
CA ILE A 126 12.85 -4.36 12.41
C ILE A 126 12.96 -2.85 12.15
N GLU A 127 13.32 -2.44 10.94
CA GLU A 127 13.51 -1.03 10.59
C GLU A 127 12.24 -0.19 10.84
N HIS A 128 11.07 -0.76 10.58
CA HIS A 128 9.78 -0.08 10.67
C HIS A 128 8.85 -0.69 11.74
N VAL A 129 9.40 -1.16 12.87
CA VAL A 129 8.63 -1.84 13.93
C VAL A 129 7.42 -1.02 14.45
N ASP A 130 7.53 0.31 14.54
CA ASP A 130 6.39 1.16 14.94
C ASP A 130 5.28 1.20 13.89
N LEU A 131 5.62 1.17 12.61
CA LEU A 131 4.65 1.09 11.52
C LEU A 131 3.96 -0.29 11.50
N MET A 132 4.69 -1.36 11.82
CA MET A 132 4.10 -2.69 11.97
C MET A 132 3.12 -2.76 13.14
N ARG A 133 3.44 -2.09 14.27
CA ARG A 133 2.52 -1.93 15.40
C ARG A 133 1.27 -1.13 15.00
N GLN A 134 1.43 0.01 14.31
CA GLN A 134 0.31 0.81 13.80
C GLN A 134 -0.57 0.00 12.82
N LEU A 135 0.03 -0.84 11.98
CA LEU A 135 -0.70 -1.77 11.11
C LEU A 135 -1.51 -2.81 11.90
N GLU A 136 -0.96 -3.40 12.97
CA GLU A 136 -1.75 -4.29 13.86
C GLU A 136 -2.86 -3.52 14.60
N ASP A 137 -2.64 -2.25 14.96
CA ASP A 137 -3.63 -1.36 15.56
C ASP A 137 -4.71 -0.88 14.57
N GLY A 138 -4.68 -1.33 13.32
CA GLY A 138 -5.72 -1.04 12.33
C GLY A 138 -5.53 0.26 11.53
N LEU A 139 -4.29 0.70 11.28
CA LEU A 139 -3.96 1.90 10.50
C LEU A 139 -4.71 2.01 9.16
N LEU A 140 -4.88 0.89 8.43
CA LEU A 140 -5.61 0.87 7.15
C LEU A 140 -7.10 0.51 7.34
N GLU A 141 -7.41 -0.21 8.41
CA GLU A 141 -8.75 -0.66 8.80
C GLU A 141 -9.64 0.51 9.23
N LYS A 142 -9.04 1.57 9.82
CA LYS A 142 -9.71 2.79 10.28
C LYS A 142 -9.85 3.90 9.21
N VAL A 143 -9.38 3.68 7.99
CA VAL A 143 -9.45 4.68 6.91
C VAL A 143 -10.88 4.84 6.40
N ASP A 144 -11.39 6.07 6.44
CA ASP A 144 -12.57 6.44 5.63
C ASP A 144 -12.13 6.63 4.17
N THR A 145 -12.70 5.83 3.27
CA THR A 145 -12.47 5.89 1.83
C THR A 145 -13.11 7.11 1.15
N ARG A 146 -14.05 7.79 1.83
CA ARG A 146 -14.66 9.04 1.36
C ARG A 146 -13.79 10.26 1.67
N SER A 147 -12.92 10.18 2.68
CA SER A 147 -12.03 11.28 3.08
C SER A 147 -10.60 11.09 2.57
N ARG A 148 -10.16 12.03 1.73
CA ARG A 148 -8.75 12.10 1.28
C ARG A 148 -7.81 12.37 2.45
N ASP A 149 -8.27 13.10 3.46
CA ASP A 149 -7.48 13.50 4.62
C ASP A 149 -7.18 12.31 5.55
N THR A 150 -7.98 11.23 5.52
CA THR A 150 -7.64 9.96 6.19
C THR A 150 -6.90 8.99 5.28
N MET A 151 -7.29 8.91 4.00
CA MET A 151 -6.72 7.92 3.09
C MET A 151 -5.29 8.27 2.66
N SER A 152 -5.00 9.51 2.26
CA SER A 152 -3.67 9.87 1.77
C SER A 152 -2.57 9.72 2.84
N PRO A 153 -2.74 10.17 4.10
CA PRO A 153 -1.74 9.95 5.14
C PRO A 153 -1.52 8.47 5.46
N ALA A 154 -2.57 7.65 5.51
CA ALA A 154 -2.45 6.22 5.78
C ALA A 154 -1.65 5.49 4.67
N ILE A 155 -1.89 5.82 3.40
CA ILE A 155 -1.12 5.30 2.26
C ILE A 155 0.34 5.80 2.29
N MET A 156 0.58 7.06 2.68
CA MET A 156 1.93 7.59 2.82
C MET A 156 2.70 6.93 3.98
N ALA A 157 2.03 6.65 5.10
CA ALA A 157 2.64 6.00 6.26
C ALA A 157 3.13 4.57 5.96
N VAL A 158 2.36 3.79 5.19
CA VAL A 158 2.73 2.41 4.84
C VAL A 158 3.73 2.29 3.69
N ARG A 159 4.06 3.41 3.02
CA ARG A 159 4.96 3.44 1.86
C ARG A 159 6.33 2.76 2.06
N PRO A 160 7.04 2.89 3.22
CA PRO A 160 8.37 2.30 3.38
C PRO A 160 8.40 0.76 3.25
N ILE A 161 7.29 0.09 3.60
CA ILE A 161 7.14 -1.38 3.53
C ILE A 161 6.29 -1.84 2.34
N ALA A 162 5.72 -0.91 1.57
CA ALA A 162 4.93 -1.20 0.38
C ALA A 162 5.81 -1.28 -0.88
N PRO A 163 5.40 -2.01 -1.93
CA PRO A 163 6.08 -1.96 -3.22
C PRO A 163 6.11 -0.51 -3.78
N PRO A 164 7.20 -0.05 -4.41
CA PRO A 164 8.43 -0.79 -4.74
C PRO A 164 9.55 -0.64 -3.69
N GLN A 165 9.28 -0.09 -2.50
CA GLN A 165 10.25 0.01 -1.41
C GLN A 165 10.42 -1.37 -0.73
N GLY A 166 9.30 -2.01 -0.38
CA GLY A 166 9.25 -3.40 0.06
C GLY A 166 9.14 -4.40 -1.11
N PRO A 167 9.23 -5.72 -0.82
CA PRO A 167 9.04 -6.79 -1.79
C PRO A 167 7.69 -6.68 -2.53
N LYS A 168 7.64 -7.09 -3.80
CA LYS A 168 6.40 -7.16 -4.58
C LYS A 168 5.57 -8.37 -4.16
N SER A 169 4.42 -8.60 -4.80
CA SER A 169 3.66 -9.85 -4.57
C SER A 169 4.55 -11.07 -4.90
N LEU A 170 4.41 -12.14 -4.12
CA LEU A 170 5.25 -13.33 -4.27
C LEU A 170 5.17 -13.90 -5.69
N GLY A 171 3.96 -13.96 -6.28
CA GLY A 171 3.76 -14.41 -7.65
C GLY A 171 4.52 -13.56 -8.69
N ASP A 172 4.58 -12.24 -8.52
CA ASP A 172 5.32 -11.35 -9.43
C ASP A 172 6.84 -11.55 -9.33
N GLU A 173 7.36 -11.72 -8.11
CA GLU A 173 8.80 -11.97 -7.93
C GLU A 173 9.22 -13.36 -8.38
N MET A 174 8.42 -14.41 -8.12
CA MET A 174 8.70 -15.74 -8.62
C MET A 174 8.69 -15.78 -10.16
N ARG A 175 7.76 -15.06 -10.81
CA ARG A 175 7.76 -14.90 -12.27
C ARG A 175 8.99 -14.10 -12.75
N ALA A 176 9.31 -12.98 -12.10
CA ALA A 176 10.45 -12.14 -12.49
C ALA A 176 11.82 -12.81 -12.30
N ARG A 177 11.93 -13.72 -11.32
CA ARG A 177 13.13 -14.55 -11.07
C ARG A 177 13.17 -15.85 -11.89
N GLY A 178 12.16 -16.13 -12.73
CA GLY A 178 12.06 -17.37 -13.50
C GLY A 178 11.76 -18.62 -12.68
N LEU A 179 11.40 -18.47 -11.40
CA LEU A 179 11.01 -19.56 -10.50
C LEU A 179 9.62 -20.13 -10.83
N LEU A 180 8.78 -19.33 -11.50
CA LEU A 180 7.55 -19.78 -12.14
C LEU A 180 7.59 -19.47 -13.64
N THR A 181 7.17 -20.44 -14.44
CA THR A 181 6.84 -20.21 -15.85
C THR A 181 5.68 -19.22 -16.00
N PRO A 182 5.53 -18.54 -17.16
CA PRO A 182 4.43 -17.62 -17.40
C PRO A 182 3.04 -18.24 -17.14
N GLN A 183 2.82 -19.49 -17.56
CA GLN A 183 1.57 -20.21 -17.34
C GLN A 183 1.32 -20.52 -15.87
N GLN A 184 2.32 -21.00 -15.12
CA GLN A 184 2.18 -21.26 -13.68
C GLN A 184 1.81 -19.98 -12.92
N ALA A 185 2.49 -18.85 -13.21
CA ALA A 185 2.22 -17.56 -12.58
C ALA A 185 0.82 -17.02 -12.94
N GLU A 186 0.36 -17.25 -14.17
CA GLU A 186 -0.98 -16.85 -14.62
C GLU A 186 -2.08 -17.75 -14.02
N PHE A 187 -1.82 -19.04 -13.83
CA PHE A 187 -2.72 -19.93 -13.07
C PHE A 187 -2.80 -19.55 -11.59
N GLN A 188 -1.67 -19.19 -10.95
CA GLN A 188 -1.67 -18.63 -9.59
C GLN A 188 -2.50 -17.34 -9.54
N SER A 189 -2.39 -16.48 -10.55
CA SER A 189 -3.19 -15.26 -10.67
C SER A 189 -4.68 -15.55 -10.81
N LYS A 190 -5.07 -16.59 -11.58
CA LYS A 190 -6.46 -17.11 -11.64
C LYS A 190 -6.96 -17.52 -10.23
N ILE A 191 -6.17 -18.30 -9.49
CA ILE A 191 -6.50 -18.73 -8.12
C ILE A 191 -6.68 -17.52 -7.17
N LYS A 192 -5.75 -16.55 -7.20
CA LYS A 192 -5.84 -15.31 -6.41
C LYS A 192 -7.11 -14.53 -6.73
N ASN A 193 -7.39 -14.31 -8.01
CA ASN A 193 -8.55 -13.54 -8.46
C ASN A 193 -9.88 -14.21 -8.07
N GLU A 194 -9.94 -15.55 -8.04
CA GLU A 194 -11.11 -16.28 -7.53
C GLU A 194 -11.34 -16.08 -6.02
N TYR A 195 -10.31 -15.83 -5.22
CA TYR A 195 -10.49 -15.40 -3.83
C TYR A 195 -10.99 -13.95 -3.79
N LEU A 196 -10.31 -13.03 -4.50
CA LEU A 196 -10.60 -11.60 -4.45
C LEU A 196 -12.07 -11.29 -4.80
N LYS A 197 -12.60 -11.89 -5.89
CA LYS A 197 -14.01 -11.80 -6.30
C LYS A 197 -15.01 -12.17 -5.21
N ARG A 198 -14.63 -13.07 -4.29
CA ARG A 198 -15.47 -13.56 -3.18
C ARG A 198 -15.18 -12.85 -1.86
N THR A 199 -14.33 -11.82 -1.84
CA THR A 199 -14.02 -11.06 -0.60
C THR A 199 -14.60 -9.66 -0.53
N VAL A 200 -15.29 -9.21 -1.59
CA VAL A 200 -16.02 -7.95 -1.57
C VAL A 200 -17.42 -8.18 -2.15
N GLU A 201 -18.47 -7.94 -1.35
CA GLU A 201 -19.87 -8.02 -1.81
C GLU A 201 -20.05 -7.01 -2.95
N LEU A 202 -20.55 -7.43 -4.12
CA LEU A 202 -20.76 -6.52 -5.26
C LEU A 202 -21.96 -5.57 -5.00
N PRO A 203 -21.91 -4.32 -5.47
CA PRO A 203 -23.05 -3.42 -5.36
C PRO A 203 -24.18 -3.88 -6.30
N PRO A 204 -25.45 -3.57 -6.01
CA PRO A 204 -26.55 -3.82 -6.93
C PRO A 204 -26.28 -3.25 -8.33
N ALA A 205 -26.70 -3.96 -9.37
CA ALA A 205 -26.41 -3.57 -10.77
C ALA A 205 -27.02 -2.21 -11.14
N ASP A 206 -28.15 -1.88 -10.51
CA ASP A 206 -28.92 -0.64 -10.60
C ASP A 206 -28.45 0.46 -9.62
N ALA A 207 -27.46 0.20 -8.75
CA ALA A 207 -27.00 1.18 -7.77
C ALA A 207 -26.52 2.51 -8.41
N PRO A 208 -26.76 3.66 -7.77
CA PRO A 208 -26.21 4.96 -8.19
C PRO A 208 -24.70 4.97 -8.40
N ALA A 209 -24.22 5.89 -9.24
CA ALA A 209 -22.82 6.00 -9.61
C ALA A 209 -21.92 6.27 -8.39
N GLU A 210 -22.40 7.05 -7.43
CA GLU A 210 -21.73 7.42 -6.18
C GLU A 210 -21.49 6.17 -5.31
N ILE A 211 -22.51 5.29 -5.20
CA ILE A 211 -22.41 4.03 -4.45
C ILE A 211 -21.41 3.08 -5.12
N LYS A 212 -21.43 2.99 -6.45
CA LYS A 212 -20.46 2.19 -7.23
C LYS A 212 -19.04 2.73 -7.07
N THR A 213 -18.85 4.06 -7.08
CA THR A 213 -17.53 4.68 -6.87
C THR A 213 -16.99 4.46 -5.47
N GLU A 214 -17.81 4.63 -4.43
CA GLU A 214 -17.41 4.33 -3.05
C GLU A 214 -17.08 2.84 -2.87
N HIS A 215 -17.90 1.95 -3.43
CA HIS A 215 -17.67 0.51 -3.43
C HIS A 215 -16.34 0.16 -4.09
N ASN A 216 -16.03 0.74 -5.25
CA ASN A 216 -14.76 0.53 -5.93
C ASN A 216 -13.56 0.98 -5.08
N LEU A 217 -13.66 2.12 -4.38
CA LEU A 217 -12.62 2.60 -3.47
C LEU A 217 -12.42 1.67 -2.26
N LYS A 218 -13.51 1.17 -1.66
CA LYS A 218 -13.46 0.16 -0.59
C LYS A 218 -12.85 -1.15 -1.07
N SER A 219 -13.21 -1.60 -2.27
CA SER A 219 -12.65 -2.79 -2.93
C SER A 219 -11.15 -2.64 -3.16
N MET A 220 -10.73 -1.50 -3.71
CA MET A 220 -9.31 -1.17 -3.93
C MET A 220 -8.53 -1.15 -2.62
N LEU A 221 -9.06 -0.53 -1.56
CA LEU A 221 -8.41 -0.52 -0.25
C LEU A 221 -8.34 -1.92 0.38
N ALA A 222 -9.39 -2.74 0.24
CA ALA A 222 -9.40 -4.12 0.71
C ALA A 222 -8.39 -5.01 -0.03
N ILE A 223 -8.20 -4.79 -1.34
CA ILE A 223 -7.15 -5.46 -2.13
C ILE A 223 -5.77 -4.95 -1.71
N TYR A 224 -5.60 -3.63 -1.57
CA TYR A 224 -4.33 -2.99 -1.20
C TYR A 224 -3.82 -3.42 0.19
N LYS A 225 -4.72 -3.61 1.16
CA LYS A 225 -4.40 -4.13 2.50
C LYS A 225 -3.63 -5.44 2.48
N ARG A 226 -3.87 -6.30 1.48
CA ARG A 226 -3.25 -7.63 1.36
C ARG A 226 -1.76 -7.59 1.06
N ASN A 227 -1.26 -6.47 0.53
CA ASN A 227 0.18 -6.24 0.40
C ASN A 227 0.90 -6.27 1.77
N PHE A 228 0.15 -6.10 2.87
CA PHE A 228 0.67 -6.12 4.23
C PHE A 228 0.39 -7.43 4.99
N ASP A 229 -0.28 -8.42 4.38
CA ASP A 229 -0.56 -9.71 5.02
C ASP A 229 0.75 -10.45 5.37
N GLU A 230 1.71 -10.45 4.44
CA GLU A 230 3.02 -11.09 4.64
C GLU A 230 3.92 -10.40 5.68
N PRO A 231 4.16 -9.07 5.65
CA PRO A 231 4.91 -8.42 6.72
C PRO A 231 4.18 -8.50 8.08
N ARG A 232 2.83 -8.49 8.12
CA ARG A 232 2.07 -8.79 9.36
C ARG A 232 2.34 -10.22 9.86
N MET A 233 2.30 -11.22 8.98
CA MET A 233 2.64 -12.61 9.32
C MET A 233 4.07 -12.72 9.88
N VAL A 234 5.05 -12.12 9.21
CA VAL A 234 6.45 -12.11 9.64
C VAL A 234 6.60 -11.41 11.00
N TYR A 235 6.00 -10.25 11.20
CA TYR A 235 6.01 -9.54 12.48
C TYR A 235 5.41 -10.38 13.61
N ARG A 236 4.27 -11.04 13.39
CA ARG A 236 3.64 -11.95 14.37
C ARG A 236 4.54 -13.15 14.69
N SER A 237 5.20 -13.76 13.70
CA SER A 237 6.20 -14.82 13.93
C SER A 237 7.33 -14.32 14.83
N MET A 238 7.91 -13.15 14.52
CA MET A 238 9.01 -12.59 15.30
C MET A 238 8.58 -12.22 16.72
N LEU A 239 7.35 -11.72 16.93
CA LEU A 239 6.82 -11.50 18.28
C LEU A 239 6.74 -12.80 19.08
N MET A 240 6.32 -13.91 18.46
CA MET A 240 6.27 -15.22 19.11
C MET A 240 7.67 -15.81 19.40
N GLU A 241 8.66 -15.50 18.57
CA GLU A 241 10.06 -15.85 18.82
C GLU A 241 10.67 -15.03 19.96
N VAL A 242 10.36 -13.73 20.06
CA VAL A 242 10.70 -12.91 21.25
C VAL A 242 9.99 -13.45 22.50
N ALA A 243 8.74 -13.90 22.37
CA ALA A 243 8.03 -14.55 23.46
C ALA A 243 8.76 -15.81 23.96
N ALA A 244 9.26 -16.65 23.05
CA ALA A 244 10.08 -17.80 23.39
C ALA A 244 11.39 -17.42 24.11
N LEU A 245 12.07 -16.33 23.69
CA LEU A 245 13.24 -15.79 24.39
C LEU A 245 12.92 -15.29 25.81
N ILE A 246 11.76 -14.67 26.02
CA ILE A 246 11.31 -14.24 27.37
C ILE A 246 11.02 -15.47 28.24
N VAL A 247 10.40 -16.51 27.68
CA VAL A 247 10.09 -17.77 28.38
C VAL A 247 11.39 -18.46 28.83
N SER A 248 12.37 -18.60 27.94
CA SER A 248 13.66 -19.25 28.21
C SER A 248 14.62 -18.42 29.07
N GLY A 249 14.30 -17.16 29.37
CA GLY A 249 15.21 -16.24 30.06
C GLY A 249 16.30 -15.63 29.17
N GLY A 250 16.27 -15.89 27.86
CA GLY A 250 17.14 -15.27 26.87
C GLY A 250 16.90 -13.76 26.66
N ALA A 251 15.80 -13.19 27.17
CA ALA A 251 15.54 -11.75 27.18
C ALA A 251 15.03 -11.27 28.55
N THR A 252 15.84 -10.43 29.21
CA THR A 252 15.46 -9.71 30.44
C THR A 252 14.86 -8.36 30.10
N LEU A 253 13.84 -7.97 30.87
CA LEU A 253 13.12 -6.71 30.74
C LEU A 253 12.99 -6.09 32.14
N GLU A 254 12.81 -4.77 32.20
CA GLU A 254 12.69 -4.00 33.44
C GLU A 254 11.39 -3.20 33.47
N GLY A 255 11.03 -2.66 34.64
CA GLY A 255 9.87 -1.80 34.83
C GLY A 255 8.54 -2.41 34.36
N GLU A 256 7.72 -1.60 33.70
CA GLU A 256 6.43 -2.03 33.12
C GLU A 256 6.60 -3.16 32.08
N GLY A 257 7.69 -3.14 31.30
CA GLY A 257 7.99 -4.20 30.35
C GLY A 257 8.16 -5.57 31.01
N ALA A 258 8.78 -5.63 32.20
CA ALA A 258 8.89 -6.85 32.99
C ALA A 258 7.53 -7.36 33.49
N GLN A 259 6.65 -6.43 33.91
CA GLN A 259 5.32 -6.77 34.41
C GLN A 259 4.43 -7.36 33.31
N ILE A 260 4.44 -6.77 32.11
CA ILE A 260 3.71 -7.32 30.96
C ILE A 260 4.33 -8.65 30.50
N ALA A 261 5.66 -8.75 30.49
CA ALA A 261 6.37 -9.97 30.09
C ALA A 261 6.09 -11.19 30.98
N ALA A 262 5.71 -11.00 32.25
CA ALA A 262 5.23 -12.09 33.10
C ALA A 262 4.00 -12.80 32.49
N GLY A 263 3.11 -12.05 31.83
CA GLY A 263 1.94 -12.57 31.13
C GLY A 263 2.27 -13.54 29.98
N VAL A 264 3.47 -13.45 29.40
CA VAL A 264 3.92 -14.34 28.30
C VAL A 264 4.03 -15.79 28.78
N LYS A 265 4.46 -15.98 30.04
CA LYS A 265 4.63 -17.30 30.67
C LYS A 265 3.31 -17.89 31.17
N SER A 266 2.31 -17.06 31.48
CA SER A 266 1.00 -17.50 31.98
C SER A 266 -0.08 -17.63 30.90
N ALA A 267 0.19 -17.19 29.66
CA ALA A 267 -0.77 -17.25 28.56
C ALA A 267 -1.19 -18.69 28.22
N ALA A 268 -2.50 -18.94 28.15
CA ALA A 268 -3.10 -20.25 27.93
C ALA A 268 -2.90 -20.80 26.50
N GLY A 269 -2.51 -19.95 25.54
CA GLY A 269 -2.26 -20.34 24.16
C GLY A 269 -1.61 -19.23 23.34
N ASP A 270 -1.30 -19.53 22.09
CA ASP A 270 -0.50 -18.64 21.23
C ASP A 270 -1.20 -17.32 20.89
N ALA A 271 -2.54 -17.31 20.79
CA ALA A 271 -3.31 -16.09 20.58
C ALA A 271 -3.17 -15.10 21.76
N GLU A 272 -3.38 -15.59 23.00
CA GLU A 272 -3.19 -14.77 24.20
C GLU A 272 -1.72 -14.33 24.35
N ARG A 273 -0.76 -15.22 24.03
CA ARG A 273 0.67 -14.88 24.07
C ARG A 273 0.99 -13.76 23.08
N LEU A 274 0.46 -13.82 21.86
CA LEU A 274 0.61 -12.77 20.86
C LEU A 274 0.00 -11.44 21.33
N ASP A 275 -1.16 -11.46 21.99
CA ASP A 275 -1.79 -10.25 22.55
C ASP A 275 -1.04 -9.67 23.76
N VAL A 276 -0.36 -10.49 24.56
CA VAL A 276 0.62 -10.01 25.54
C VAL A 276 1.81 -9.35 24.82
N MET A 277 2.36 -9.98 23.77
CA MET A 277 3.49 -9.42 23.02
C MET A 277 3.17 -8.09 22.33
N LYS A 278 1.96 -7.93 21.77
CA LYS A 278 1.47 -6.66 21.20
C LYS A 278 1.41 -5.54 22.24
N ARG A 279 0.91 -5.84 23.44
CA ARG A 279 0.89 -4.89 24.57
C ARG A 279 2.31 -4.52 25.01
N LEU A 280 3.19 -5.51 25.14
CA LEU A 280 4.61 -5.28 25.47
C LEU A 280 5.28 -4.35 24.44
N PHE A 281 5.09 -4.61 23.14
CA PHE A 281 5.63 -3.78 22.06
C PHE A 281 4.96 -2.40 21.91
N THR A 282 4.02 -2.05 22.78
CA THR A 282 3.45 -0.70 22.90
C THR A 282 4.13 0.13 24.00
N VAL A 283 4.64 -0.49 25.07
CA VAL A 283 5.29 0.24 26.20
C VAL A 283 6.81 0.34 26.08
N LEU A 284 7.45 -0.55 25.31
CA LEU A 284 8.90 -0.53 25.13
C LEU A 284 9.35 0.58 24.15
N PRO A 285 10.51 1.25 24.35
CA PRO A 285 11.14 2.13 23.37
C PRO A 285 11.36 1.46 22.00
N VAL A 286 11.50 2.24 20.93
CA VAL A 286 11.67 1.68 19.57
C VAL A 286 12.97 0.87 19.44
N GLU A 287 14.05 1.36 20.05
CA GLU A 287 15.37 0.74 20.06
C GLU A 287 15.31 -0.65 20.72
N GLN A 288 14.69 -0.73 21.91
CA GLN A 288 14.54 -1.98 22.64
C GLN A 288 13.66 -2.99 21.90
N ARG A 289 12.61 -2.54 21.20
CA ARG A 289 11.77 -3.39 20.35
C ARG A 289 12.55 -3.94 19.15
N GLN A 290 13.35 -3.10 18.50
CA GLN A 290 14.23 -3.54 17.43
C GLN A 290 15.27 -4.55 17.93
N ASP A 291 15.90 -4.32 19.08
CA ASP A 291 16.93 -5.20 19.62
C ASP A 291 16.38 -6.56 20.06
N LEU A 292 15.18 -6.61 20.64
CA LEU A 292 14.48 -7.88 20.92
C LEU A 292 14.23 -8.67 19.62
N LEU A 293 13.73 -8.01 18.57
CA LEU A 293 13.48 -8.64 17.27
C LEU A 293 14.78 -9.12 16.61
N ARG A 294 15.86 -8.33 16.65
CA ARG A 294 17.20 -8.73 16.19
C ARG A 294 17.69 -9.96 16.95
N LYS A 295 17.52 -9.99 18.28
CA LYS A 295 17.93 -11.11 19.13
C LYS A 295 17.14 -12.38 18.84
N ALA A 296 15.83 -12.27 18.60
CA ALA A 296 14.99 -13.39 18.16
C ALA A 296 15.49 -13.99 16.85
N VAL A 297 15.71 -13.17 15.82
CA VAL A 297 16.25 -13.63 14.53
C VAL A 297 17.63 -14.29 14.69
N ALA A 298 18.53 -13.69 15.48
CA ALA A 298 19.87 -14.22 15.72
C ALA A 298 19.85 -15.57 16.48
N SER A 299 18.89 -15.78 17.37
CA SER A 299 18.79 -17.02 18.18
C SER A 299 18.45 -18.28 17.36
N ARG A 300 17.94 -18.13 16.13
CA ARG A 300 17.58 -19.27 15.25
C ARG A 300 18.78 -20.03 14.68
N GLY A 301 19.98 -19.46 14.79
CA GLY A 301 21.23 -20.06 14.33
C GLY A 301 22.03 -20.73 15.45
N GLN A 302 21.42 -20.92 16.63
CA GLN A 302 21.98 -21.56 17.82
C GLN A 302 21.21 -22.84 18.15
#